data_AF-G3JQR0-F1
#
_entry.id   AF-G3JQR0-F1
#
_cell.length_a   1.000
_cell.length_b   1.000
_cell.length_c   1.000
_cell.angle_alpha   90.00
_cell.angle_beta   90.00
_cell.angle_gamma   90.00
#
_symmetry.space_group_name_H-M   'P 1'
#
loop_
_entity.id
_entity.type
_entity.pdbx_description
1 polymer ?
#
loop_
_entity_poly.entity_id
_entity_poly.type
_entity_poly.pdbx_seq_one_letter_code
_entity_poly.pdbx_strand_id
1 'polypeptide(L)'
;MGGRAVSPGGALLRSSRMFSMPKPLPEPHAGLQHIADRSSKSMTKARPQMQSVTAPLSSRQNGDWGFKRPFPLKTTLNTSTPLIRLKNIDAMENVTDFASAADHTLSLEKFQELRVPMAIPRKRAEAGSTTLRETPGHKSVFEERFDATDGDRAGHLRWKYEGPWLARMTEGEFGRYLDRQVRPQRAQFRALLRKGLAEDITARQNSYAMEKGIDVPPPVTAADITEAQFTEYLRALRNDRAVLYAIVSKFLDLAPLGQPVGMVQSLFPPLAESPWGKAGPPTTHPSAGISYLRTGSVLENHPVYGPQARRTPTLARLISPRTINTPPRLGVAGFVADPPSGDNEFNTRNPKAKGSVRQLPNGIANLDTTTFGGAKTYIEPVSASVDPSGRVILELREAGAEAQVIAKESTGKSKVYHDGPMKRELRPQETGMDRAAHRLDTVTDEIMQNKRFR
;
A
#
# COMPACT_ATOMS: atom_id res chain seq x y z
N MET A 1 -10.44 -44.03 -14.92
CA MET A 1 -11.68 -43.37 -14.47
C MET A 1 -12.07 -42.33 -15.52
N GLY A 2 -12.91 -42.70 -16.50
CA GLY A 2 -13.37 -41.75 -17.53
C GLY A 2 -14.25 -40.69 -16.88
N GLY A 3 -13.81 -39.44 -16.89
CA GLY A 3 -14.58 -38.32 -16.35
C GLY A 3 -15.93 -38.25 -17.05
N ARG A 4 -17.03 -38.30 -16.30
CA ARG A 4 -18.38 -38.05 -16.83
C ARG A 4 -18.33 -36.76 -17.65
N ALA A 5 -18.59 -36.87 -18.95
CA ALA A 5 -18.68 -35.72 -19.84
C ALA A 5 -19.73 -34.76 -19.28
N VAL A 6 -19.34 -33.51 -19.03
CA VAL A 6 -20.26 -32.46 -18.56
C VAL A 6 -21.30 -32.24 -19.66
N SER A 7 -22.58 -32.13 -19.29
CA SER A 7 -23.64 -31.84 -20.27
C SER A 7 -23.38 -30.50 -20.97
N PRO A 8 -23.83 -30.32 -22.23
CA PRO A 8 -23.65 -29.06 -22.94
C PRO A 8 -24.16 -27.84 -22.15
N GLY A 9 -25.30 -27.96 -21.48
CA GLY A 9 -25.83 -26.91 -20.60
C GLY A 9 -24.95 -26.64 -19.37
N GLY A 10 -24.40 -27.69 -18.75
CA GLY A 10 -23.47 -27.54 -17.63
C GLY A 10 -22.15 -26.86 -18.02
N ALA A 11 -21.67 -27.10 -19.24
CA ALA A 11 -20.49 -26.43 -19.78
C ALA A 11 -20.74 -24.92 -19.95
N LEU A 12 -21.90 -24.53 -20.51
CA LEU A 12 -22.29 -23.12 -20.67
C LEU A 12 -22.43 -22.40 -19.32
N LEU A 13 -23.06 -23.05 -18.33
CA LEU A 13 -23.22 -22.48 -16.99
C LEU A 13 -21.86 -22.23 -16.33
N ARG A 14 -20.90 -23.14 -16.49
CA ARG A 14 -19.54 -22.99 -15.93
C ARG A 14 -18.81 -21.75 -16.48
N SER A 15 -19.00 -21.42 -17.75
CA SER A 15 -18.43 -20.23 -18.39
C SER A 15 -19.30 -18.97 -18.29
N SER A 16 -20.47 -19.05 -17.65
CA SER A 16 -21.40 -17.92 -17.59
C SER A 16 -20.89 -16.80 -16.68
N ARG A 17 -21.27 -15.55 -16.98
CA ARG A 17 -20.88 -14.38 -16.18
C ARG A 17 -21.38 -14.46 -14.74
N MET A 18 -22.56 -15.04 -14.51
CA MET A 18 -23.09 -15.23 -13.16
C MET A 18 -22.23 -16.17 -12.33
N PHE A 19 -21.72 -17.27 -12.91
CA PHE A 19 -20.84 -18.22 -12.23
C PHE A 19 -19.42 -17.69 -12.05
N SER A 20 -19.04 -16.63 -12.77
CA SER A 20 -17.76 -15.92 -12.55
C SER A 20 -17.80 -14.95 -11.35
N MET A 21 -18.98 -14.70 -10.76
CA MET A 21 -19.10 -13.84 -9.59
C MET A 21 -18.42 -14.49 -8.37
N PRO A 22 -17.43 -13.83 -7.74
CA PRO A 22 -16.72 -14.40 -6.62
C PRO A 22 -17.63 -14.53 -5.40
N LYS A 23 -17.38 -15.55 -4.57
CA LYS A 23 -18.00 -15.65 -3.26
C LYS A 23 -17.59 -14.43 -2.41
N PRO A 24 -18.51 -13.89 -1.58
CA PRO A 24 -18.17 -12.76 -0.72
C PRO A 24 -16.96 -13.06 0.17
N LEU A 25 -16.03 -12.10 0.24
CA LEU A 25 -14.85 -12.22 1.08
C LEU A 25 -15.23 -12.15 2.56
N PRO A 26 -14.53 -12.88 3.45
CA PRO A 26 -14.78 -12.81 4.88
C PRO A 26 -14.53 -11.41 5.42
N GLU A 27 -15.22 -11.09 6.51
CA GLU A 27 -14.99 -9.85 7.22
C GLU A 27 -13.54 -9.78 7.72
N PRO A 28 -12.89 -8.61 7.61
CA PRO A 28 -11.54 -8.46 8.16
C PRO A 28 -11.60 -8.78 9.66
N HIS A 29 -10.78 -9.74 10.12
CA HIS A 29 -10.70 -10.06 11.55
C HIS A 29 -10.38 -8.79 12.31
N ALA A 30 -11.39 -8.32 13.00
CA ALA A 30 -11.30 -7.13 13.77
C ALA A 30 -10.64 -7.64 15.08
N GLY A 31 -9.37 -7.26 15.31
CA GLY A 31 -8.50 -7.89 16.32
C GLY A 31 -9.02 -7.75 17.75
N LEU A 32 -8.29 -8.20 18.79
CA LEU A 32 -8.74 -8.27 20.21
C LEU A 32 -9.42 -7.02 20.85
N GLN A 33 -9.56 -5.89 20.16
CA GLN A 33 -10.14 -4.65 20.66
C GLN A 33 -11.67 -4.49 20.44
N HIS A 34 -12.41 -5.56 20.12
CA HIS A 34 -13.87 -5.48 19.80
C HIS A 34 -14.81 -5.12 20.95
N ILE A 35 -14.32 -4.91 22.16
CA ILE A 35 -15.23 -4.66 23.29
C ILE A 35 -15.93 -3.29 23.17
N ALA A 36 -15.46 -2.37 22.30
CA ALA A 36 -16.02 -1.03 22.15
C ALA A 36 -16.40 -0.59 20.71
N ASP A 37 -16.38 -1.49 19.72
CA ASP A 37 -16.71 -1.12 18.34
C ASP A 37 -18.23 -0.95 18.16
N ARG A 38 -18.74 0.24 18.52
CA ARG A 38 -20.05 0.75 18.11
C ARG A 38 -20.06 1.06 16.61
N SER A 39 -19.86 0.05 15.78
CA SER A 39 -19.96 0.18 14.32
C SER A 39 -21.41 -0.04 13.88
N SER A 40 -21.93 0.87 13.04
CA SER A 40 -23.24 0.67 12.45
C SER A 40 -23.17 -0.38 11.34
N LYS A 41 -24.24 -1.17 11.17
CA LYS A 41 -24.34 -2.15 10.07
C LYS A 41 -24.25 -1.52 8.67
N SER A 42 -24.50 -0.22 8.58
CA SER A 42 -24.44 0.58 7.35
C SER A 42 -23.09 1.28 7.13
N MET A 43 -22.14 1.17 8.08
CA MET A 43 -20.83 1.79 7.94
C MET A 43 -20.06 1.17 6.76
N THR A 44 -19.43 2.02 5.96
CA THR A 44 -18.57 1.56 4.85
C THR A 44 -17.39 0.79 5.43
N LYS A 45 -17.13 -0.42 4.93
CA LYS A 45 -16.06 -1.29 5.42
C LYS A 45 -14.70 -0.82 4.89
N ALA A 46 -13.60 -1.32 5.45
CA ALA A 46 -12.25 -0.94 5.00
C ALA A 46 -11.92 -1.41 3.56
N ARG A 47 -12.51 -2.53 3.13
CA ARG A 47 -12.30 -3.12 1.80
C ARG A 47 -13.61 -3.70 1.25
N PRO A 48 -13.80 -3.74 -0.08
CA PRO A 48 -14.98 -4.36 -0.68
C PRO A 48 -15.00 -5.87 -0.40
N GLN A 49 -16.18 -6.39 -0.09
CA GLN A 49 -16.40 -7.83 0.14
C GLN A 49 -17.16 -8.52 -0.99
N MET A 50 -17.93 -7.74 -1.76
CA MET A 50 -18.80 -8.22 -2.83
C MET A 50 -18.41 -7.53 -4.12
N GLN A 51 -18.61 -8.23 -5.25
CA GLN A 51 -18.36 -7.69 -6.58
C GLN A 51 -19.30 -6.52 -6.87
N SER A 52 -18.75 -5.45 -7.43
CA SER A 52 -19.52 -4.34 -8.01
C SER A 52 -19.95 -4.72 -9.43
N VAL A 53 -21.22 -4.51 -9.76
CA VAL A 53 -21.83 -4.85 -11.04
C VAL A 53 -22.44 -3.61 -11.66
N THR A 54 -22.27 -3.47 -12.97
CA THR A 54 -22.84 -2.42 -13.82
C THR A 54 -23.70 -3.02 -14.91
N ALA A 55 -24.63 -2.23 -15.44
CA ALA A 55 -25.42 -2.58 -16.61
C ALA A 55 -25.42 -1.41 -17.61
N PRO A 56 -25.51 -1.69 -18.93
CA PRO A 56 -25.72 -0.65 -19.94
C PRO A 56 -27.01 0.15 -19.66
N LEU A 57 -27.05 1.39 -20.15
CA LEU A 57 -28.20 2.27 -19.95
C LEU A 57 -29.51 1.67 -20.50
N SER A 58 -29.46 1.01 -21.65
CA SER A 58 -30.63 0.39 -22.30
C SER A 58 -31.26 -0.71 -21.43
N SER A 59 -30.46 -1.59 -20.83
CA SER A 59 -30.94 -2.62 -19.90
C SER A 59 -31.46 -2.00 -18.59
N ARG A 60 -30.78 -0.98 -18.09
CA ARG A 60 -31.15 -0.29 -16.85
C ARG A 60 -32.50 0.41 -16.93
N GLN A 61 -32.88 0.94 -18.09
CA GLN A 61 -34.22 1.52 -18.32
C GLN A 61 -35.34 0.52 -18.07
N ASN A 62 -35.08 -0.77 -18.33
CA ASN A 62 -36.01 -1.87 -18.07
C ASN A 62 -35.81 -2.53 -16.70
N GLY A 63 -34.85 -2.04 -15.90
CA GLY A 63 -34.47 -2.64 -14.63
C GLY A 63 -33.71 -3.96 -14.78
N ASP A 64 -33.24 -4.31 -15.98
CA ASP A 64 -32.48 -5.53 -16.21
C ASP A 64 -31.00 -5.34 -15.86
N TRP A 65 -30.50 -6.20 -14.98
CA TRP A 65 -29.11 -6.25 -14.51
C TRP A 65 -28.47 -7.63 -14.74
N GLY A 66 -29.14 -8.53 -15.47
CA GLY A 66 -28.66 -9.91 -15.68
C GLY A 66 -28.78 -10.81 -14.45
N PHE A 67 -29.67 -10.47 -13.51
CA PHE A 67 -29.99 -11.28 -12.33
C PHE A 67 -31.35 -11.96 -12.45
N LYS A 68 -31.73 -12.74 -11.42
CA LYS A 68 -32.98 -13.49 -11.39
C LYS A 68 -34.23 -12.63 -11.67
N ARG A 69 -34.21 -11.35 -11.28
CA ARG A 69 -35.35 -10.42 -11.37
C ARG A 69 -34.88 -9.03 -11.78
N PRO A 70 -35.73 -8.23 -12.45
CA PRO A 70 -35.45 -6.82 -12.69
C PRO A 70 -35.50 -6.03 -11.38
N PHE A 71 -34.66 -5.01 -11.27
CA PHE A 71 -34.53 -4.18 -10.08
C PHE A 71 -35.46 -2.96 -10.11
N PRO A 72 -35.86 -2.42 -8.94
CA PRO A 72 -36.70 -1.24 -8.87
C PRO A 72 -36.06 -0.02 -9.56
N LEU A 73 -36.76 0.56 -10.54
CA LEU A 73 -36.27 1.71 -11.31
C LEU A 73 -36.07 2.97 -10.44
N LYS A 74 -36.90 3.14 -9.39
CA LYS A 74 -36.84 4.30 -8.49
C LYS A 74 -35.46 4.50 -7.86
N THR A 75 -34.75 3.42 -7.54
CA THR A 75 -33.44 3.48 -6.87
C THR A 75 -32.27 3.25 -7.82
N THR A 76 -32.51 2.71 -9.02
CA THR A 76 -31.45 2.27 -9.94
C THR A 76 -31.31 3.11 -11.20
N LEU A 77 -32.37 3.77 -11.67
CA LEU A 77 -32.37 4.47 -12.96
C LEU A 77 -31.78 5.88 -12.88
N ASN A 78 -32.28 6.72 -11.97
CA ASN A 78 -31.92 8.13 -11.85
C ASN A 78 -30.69 8.34 -10.95
N THR A 79 -29.66 7.52 -11.15
CA THR A 79 -28.38 7.65 -10.45
C THR A 79 -27.27 7.88 -11.47
N SER A 80 -26.34 8.78 -11.15
CA SER A 80 -25.10 8.97 -11.92
C SER A 80 -24.14 7.79 -11.76
N THR A 81 -24.35 6.97 -10.72
CA THR A 81 -23.47 5.88 -10.31
C THR A 81 -24.25 4.56 -10.33
N PRO A 82 -24.48 3.96 -11.52
CA PRO A 82 -25.19 2.68 -11.68
C PRO A 82 -24.34 1.48 -11.23
N LEU A 83 -23.98 1.48 -9.95
CA LEU A 83 -23.09 0.49 -9.33
C LEU A 83 -23.83 -0.21 -8.20
N ILE A 84 -24.02 -1.52 -8.35
CA ILE A 84 -24.73 -2.36 -7.39
C ILE A 84 -23.83 -3.47 -6.88
N ARG A 85 -24.07 -3.91 -5.64
CA ARG A 85 -23.54 -5.15 -5.08
C ARG A 85 -24.68 -6.03 -4.64
N LEU A 86 -24.53 -7.31 -4.88
CA LEU A 86 -25.53 -8.31 -4.57
C LEU A 86 -25.17 -9.03 -3.27
N LYS A 87 -26.10 -9.04 -2.31
CA LYS A 87 -25.95 -9.87 -1.10
C LYS A 87 -26.50 -11.26 -1.37
N ASN A 88 -27.77 -11.33 -1.76
CA ASN A 88 -28.47 -12.58 -2.08
C ASN A 88 -29.21 -12.44 -3.41
N ILE A 89 -29.04 -13.41 -4.31
CA ILE A 89 -29.77 -13.48 -5.59
C ILE A 89 -31.28 -13.60 -5.35
N ASP A 90 -31.65 -14.41 -4.37
CA ASP A 90 -33.03 -14.65 -3.95
C ASP A 90 -33.04 -14.81 -2.44
N ALA A 91 -33.60 -13.83 -1.73
CA ALA A 91 -33.75 -13.88 -0.29
C ALA A 91 -35.05 -14.61 0.10
N MET A 92 -35.23 -14.87 1.39
CA MET A 92 -36.43 -15.54 1.93
C MET A 92 -37.71 -14.78 1.56
N GLU A 93 -37.61 -13.47 1.39
CA GLU A 93 -38.69 -12.57 1.03
C GLU A 93 -39.05 -12.63 -0.48
N ASN A 94 -38.44 -13.54 -1.26
CA ASN A 94 -38.57 -13.64 -2.72
C ASN A 94 -38.11 -12.39 -3.47
N VAL A 95 -37.29 -11.55 -2.83
CA VAL A 95 -36.69 -10.34 -3.40
C VAL A 95 -35.19 -10.54 -3.51
N THR A 96 -34.60 -9.96 -4.54
CA THR A 96 -33.15 -9.91 -4.68
C THR A 96 -32.58 -8.83 -3.75
N ASP A 97 -31.77 -9.21 -2.75
CA ASP A 97 -31.17 -8.27 -1.80
C ASP A 97 -29.90 -7.66 -2.40
N PHE A 98 -29.98 -6.36 -2.73
CA PHE A 98 -28.90 -5.59 -3.31
C PHE A 98 -28.67 -4.28 -2.55
N ALA A 99 -27.48 -3.71 -2.73
CA ALA A 99 -27.13 -2.40 -2.21
C ALA A 99 -26.31 -1.61 -3.23
N SER A 100 -26.17 -0.31 -3.04
CA SER A 100 -25.21 0.48 -3.83
C SER A 100 -23.78 0.01 -3.55
N ALA A 101 -22.97 -0.05 -4.61
CA ALA A 101 -21.53 -0.33 -4.57
C ALA A 101 -20.67 0.90 -4.94
N ALA A 102 -21.31 2.07 -5.03
CA ALA A 102 -20.64 3.33 -5.35
C ALA A 102 -19.66 3.75 -4.25
N ASP A 103 -19.89 3.34 -3.00
CA ASP A 103 -19.02 3.57 -1.85
C ASP A 103 -17.57 3.12 -2.12
N HIS A 104 -17.37 1.88 -2.56
CA HIS A 104 -16.04 1.34 -2.83
C HIS A 104 -15.54 1.64 -4.24
N THR A 105 -16.41 1.54 -5.25
CA THR A 105 -15.98 1.69 -6.66
C THR A 105 -15.48 3.11 -6.94
N LEU A 106 -16.21 4.14 -6.48
CA LEU A 106 -15.77 5.52 -6.66
C LEU A 106 -14.56 5.85 -5.80
N SER A 107 -14.41 5.21 -4.64
CA SER A 107 -13.20 5.38 -3.82
C SER A 107 -11.97 4.77 -4.51
N LEU A 108 -12.14 3.65 -5.21
CA LEU A 108 -11.10 3.07 -6.07
C LEU A 108 -10.72 4.02 -7.21
N GLU A 109 -11.70 4.54 -7.94
CA GLU A 109 -11.46 5.50 -9.04
C GLU A 109 -10.73 6.75 -8.52
N LYS A 110 -11.23 7.36 -7.43
CA LYS A 110 -10.58 8.52 -6.79
C LYS A 110 -9.15 8.20 -6.35
N PHE A 111 -8.89 7.00 -5.83
CA PHE A 111 -7.54 6.60 -5.44
C PHE A 111 -6.62 6.48 -6.66
N GLN A 112 -7.10 5.91 -7.76
CA GLN A 112 -6.35 5.79 -9.01
C GLN A 112 -6.06 7.16 -9.63
N GLU A 113 -6.98 8.13 -9.50
CA GLU A 113 -6.76 9.52 -9.89
C GLU A 113 -5.64 10.21 -9.10
N LEU A 114 -5.39 9.82 -7.84
CA LEU A 114 -4.24 10.32 -7.08
C LEU A 114 -2.89 9.86 -7.65
N ARG A 115 -2.89 8.80 -8.49
CA ARG A 115 -1.71 8.18 -9.11
C ARG A 115 -0.67 7.70 -8.09
N VAL A 116 -1.08 7.35 -6.88
CA VAL A 116 -0.17 6.99 -5.79
C VAL A 116 0.34 5.55 -5.97
N PRO A 117 1.66 5.30 -5.88
CA PRO A 117 2.20 3.95 -5.92
C PRO A 117 2.00 3.22 -4.59
N MET A 118 1.88 1.90 -4.66
CA MET A 118 1.87 1.04 -3.48
C MET A 118 3.31 0.71 -3.08
N ALA A 119 3.64 0.96 -1.82
CA ALA A 119 4.97 0.78 -1.27
C ALA A 119 4.96 -0.12 -0.03
N ILE A 120 6.10 -0.78 0.20
CA ILE A 120 6.33 -1.56 1.40
C ILE A 120 6.32 -0.63 2.62
N PRO A 121 5.64 -0.98 3.73
CA PRO A 121 5.61 -0.15 4.93
C PRO A 121 7.01 0.24 5.39
N ARG A 122 7.24 1.55 5.58
CA ARG A 122 8.52 2.03 6.11
C ARG A 122 8.58 1.73 7.60
N LYS A 123 9.70 1.16 8.06
CA LYS A 123 10.00 1.18 9.50
C LYS A 123 10.17 2.64 9.90
N ARG A 124 9.36 3.10 10.85
CA ARG A 124 9.56 4.40 11.48
C ARG A 124 10.97 4.38 12.07
N ALA A 125 11.85 5.24 11.57
CA ALA A 125 13.21 5.34 12.11
C ALA A 125 13.10 5.59 13.61
N GLU A 126 13.64 4.67 14.42
CA GLU A 126 13.76 4.89 15.85
C GLU A 126 14.65 6.13 16.05
N ALA A 127 14.15 7.08 16.85
CA ALA A 127 14.86 8.31 17.15
C ALA A 127 16.18 7.96 17.84
N GLY A 128 17.30 8.07 17.11
CA GLY A 128 18.63 7.70 17.61
C GLY A 128 19.51 6.95 16.61
N SER A 129 18.96 6.40 15.52
CA SER A 129 19.79 5.77 14.48
C SER A 129 20.40 6.82 13.56
N THR A 130 21.64 7.20 13.84
CA THR A 130 22.49 8.12 13.06
C THR A 130 23.14 7.47 11.84
N THR A 131 22.79 6.22 11.51
CA THR A 131 23.31 5.58 10.31
C THR A 131 22.62 6.17 9.07
N LEU A 132 23.38 7.01 8.34
CA LEU A 132 23.17 7.43 6.95
C LEU A 132 23.17 6.25 5.96
N ARG A 133 22.64 5.08 6.34
CA ARG A 133 22.35 4.01 5.39
C ARG A 133 21.03 4.36 4.74
N GLU A 134 21.13 4.81 3.48
CA GLU A 134 20.04 4.89 2.49
C GLU A 134 18.68 4.84 3.14
N THR A 135 18.07 5.99 3.44
CA THR A 135 16.64 5.98 3.78
C THR A 135 15.97 5.19 2.65
N PRO A 136 15.43 3.98 2.89
CA PRO A 136 14.91 3.22 1.79
C PRO A 136 13.78 4.09 1.26
N GLY A 137 13.92 4.52 0.00
CA GLY A 137 12.85 5.16 -0.73
C GLY A 137 11.61 4.26 -0.69
N HIS A 138 10.49 4.76 -1.19
CA HIS A 138 9.29 3.93 -1.35
C HIS A 138 9.63 2.75 -2.27
N LYS A 139 9.92 1.59 -1.70
CA LYS A 139 10.18 0.35 -2.45
C LYS A 139 8.86 -0.17 -2.95
N SER A 140 8.79 -0.49 -4.24
CA SER A 140 7.58 -1.01 -4.83
C SER A 140 7.19 -2.33 -4.18
N VAL A 141 5.89 -2.58 -4.09
CA VAL A 141 5.38 -3.89 -3.70
C VAL A 141 5.64 -4.94 -4.78
N PHE A 142 5.67 -4.52 -6.06
CA PHE A 142 5.76 -5.41 -7.23
C PHE A 142 7.21 -5.74 -7.64
N GLU A 143 8.13 -5.75 -6.69
CA GLU A 143 9.49 -6.21 -6.92
C GLU A 143 9.54 -7.73 -6.80
N GLU A 144 10.29 -8.40 -7.67
CA GLU A 144 10.41 -9.86 -7.70
C GLU A 144 10.90 -10.47 -6.37
N ARG A 145 11.65 -9.69 -5.58
CA ARG A 145 12.14 -10.10 -4.26
C ARG A 145 11.04 -10.15 -3.19
N PHE A 146 9.98 -9.36 -3.34
CA PHE A 146 8.92 -9.22 -2.33
C PHE A 146 7.59 -9.80 -2.82
N ASP A 147 7.25 -9.62 -4.09
CA ASP A 147 6.06 -10.21 -4.72
C ASP A 147 6.32 -11.64 -5.17
N ALA A 148 6.54 -12.50 -4.19
CA ALA A 148 6.67 -13.92 -4.38
C ALA A 148 5.85 -14.63 -3.32
N THR A 149 5.10 -15.64 -3.75
CA THR A 149 4.33 -16.52 -2.86
C THR A 149 5.06 -17.82 -2.53
N ASP A 150 6.06 -18.17 -3.35
CA ASP A 150 6.86 -19.37 -3.16
C ASP A 150 7.93 -19.17 -2.07
N GLY A 151 7.95 -20.09 -1.11
CA GLY A 151 8.81 -20.03 0.07
C GLY A 151 10.29 -20.19 -0.26
N ASP A 152 10.63 -21.01 -1.27
CA ASP A 152 12.03 -21.32 -1.59
C ASP A 152 12.75 -20.13 -2.25
N ARG A 153 12.02 -19.29 -2.98
CA ARG A 153 12.59 -18.16 -3.71
C ARG A 153 12.77 -16.92 -2.85
N ALA A 154 11.81 -16.61 -1.99
CA ALA A 154 11.77 -15.36 -1.24
C ALA A 154 12.03 -15.50 0.27
N GLY A 155 12.01 -16.74 0.80
CA GLY A 155 12.26 -17.00 2.22
C GLY A 155 11.37 -16.12 3.12
N HIS A 156 12.01 -15.31 3.97
CA HIS A 156 11.32 -14.43 4.92
C HIS A 156 10.78 -13.12 4.30
N LEU A 157 11.07 -12.84 3.03
CA LEU A 157 10.61 -11.65 2.31
C LEU A 157 9.27 -11.84 1.60
N ARG A 158 8.74 -13.06 1.54
CA ARG A 158 7.40 -13.32 1.01
C ARG A 158 6.33 -12.66 1.88
N TRP A 159 5.24 -12.26 1.25
CA TRP A 159 4.09 -11.66 1.93
C TRP A 159 3.01 -12.68 2.29
N LYS A 160 2.93 -13.81 1.56
CA LYS A 160 1.93 -14.86 1.76
C LYS A 160 2.52 -16.05 2.50
N TYR A 161 1.84 -16.46 3.56
CA TYR A 161 2.17 -17.62 4.40
C TYR A 161 0.92 -18.49 4.52
N GLU A 162 1.09 -19.81 4.52
CA GLU A 162 0.01 -20.76 4.81
C GLU A 162 -0.28 -20.82 6.31
N GLY A 163 0.77 -20.72 7.12
CA GLY A 163 0.69 -20.68 8.57
C GLY A 163 0.07 -19.37 9.08
N PRO A 164 -0.67 -19.41 10.21
CA PRO A 164 -1.20 -18.21 10.82
C PRO A 164 -0.09 -17.37 11.45
N TRP A 165 -0.34 -16.06 11.57
CA TRP A 165 0.53 -15.20 12.37
C TRP A 165 0.14 -15.29 13.85
N LEU A 166 0.99 -15.98 14.63
CA LEU A 166 0.69 -16.34 16.03
C LEU A 166 0.38 -15.14 16.92
N ALA A 167 1.03 -13.99 16.70
CA ALA A 167 0.86 -12.79 17.53
C ALA A 167 -0.53 -12.13 17.40
N ARG A 168 -1.31 -12.47 16.36
CA ARG A 168 -2.67 -11.94 16.17
C ARG A 168 -3.77 -12.89 16.65
N MET A 169 -3.44 -14.16 16.89
CA MET A 169 -4.42 -15.15 17.31
C MET A 169 -4.85 -14.89 18.76
N THR A 170 -6.15 -15.05 19.02
CA THR A 170 -6.66 -15.13 20.39
C THR A 170 -6.22 -16.45 21.04
N GLU A 171 -6.24 -16.51 22.37
CA GLU A 171 -5.88 -17.74 23.10
C GLU A 171 -6.72 -18.95 22.67
N GLY A 172 -8.03 -18.76 22.49
CA GLY A 172 -8.94 -19.82 22.03
C GLY A 172 -8.67 -20.27 20.60
N GLU A 173 -8.33 -19.35 19.69
CA GLU A 173 -7.93 -19.69 18.32
C GLU A 173 -6.59 -20.41 18.30
N PHE A 174 -5.64 -19.98 19.13
CA PHE A 174 -4.33 -20.62 19.27
C PHE A 174 -4.45 -22.05 19.80
N GLY A 175 -5.27 -22.28 20.84
CA GLY A 175 -5.55 -23.63 21.35
C GLY A 175 -6.15 -24.55 20.28
N ARG A 176 -7.15 -24.05 19.53
CA ARG A 176 -7.74 -24.79 18.40
C ARG A 176 -6.74 -25.08 17.30
N TYR A 177 -5.85 -24.14 16.99
CA TYR A 177 -4.79 -24.31 16.00
C TYR A 177 -3.80 -25.41 16.42
N LEU A 178 -3.37 -25.40 17.69
CA LEU A 178 -2.49 -26.43 18.22
C LEU A 178 -3.12 -27.82 18.12
N ASP A 179 -4.38 -27.96 18.53
CA ASP A 179 -5.06 -29.26 18.55
C ASP A 179 -5.38 -29.80 17.16
N ARG A 180 -5.81 -28.94 16.23
CA ARG A 180 -6.27 -29.37 14.90
C ARG A 180 -5.16 -29.41 13.84
N GLN A 181 -4.17 -28.53 13.92
CA GLN A 181 -3.14 -28.40 12.88
C GLN A 181 -1.78 -28.91 13.35
N VAL A 182 -1.31 -28.51 14.54
CA VAL A 182 0.07 -28.79 14.97
C VAL A 182 0.25 -30.19 15.57
N ARG A 183 -0.61 -30.59 16.52
CA ARG A 183 -0.52 -31.90 17.19
C ARG A 183 -0.57 -33.11 16.23
N PRO A 184 -1.45 -33.17 15.20
CA PRO A 184 -1.48 -34.31 14.29
C PRO A 184 -0.24 -34.41 13.38
N GLN A 185 0.50 -33.32 13.17
CA GLN A 185 1.67 -33.28 12.29
C GLN A 185 2.98 -33.75 12.96
N ARG A 186 2.95 -34.19 14.23
CA ARG A 186 4.14 -34.64 14.98
C ARG A 186 4.94 -35.74 14.28
N ALA A 187 4.28 -36.72 13.67
CA ALA A 187 4.95 -37.81 12.98
C ALA A 187 5.71 -37.31 11.73
N GLN A 188 5.08 -36.42 10.96
CA GLN A 188 5.68 -35.80 9.77
C GLN A 188 6.88 -34.93 10.17
N PHE A 189 6.76 -34.16 11.25
CA PHE A 189 7.86 -33.34 11.76
C PHE A 189 9.06 -34.19 12.20
N ARG A 190 8.83 -35.32 12.88
CA ARG A 190 9.91 -36.26 13.25
C ARG A 190 10.60 -36.84 12.02
N ALA A 191 9.86 -37.16 10.96
CA ALA A 191 10.43 -37.61 9.70
C ALA A 191 11.30 -36.53 9.03
N LEU A 192 10.86 -35.26 9.06
CA LEU A 192 11.66 -34.13 8.59
C LEU A 192 12.96 -34.00 9.38
N LEU A 193 12.90 -34.03 10.72
CA LEU A 193 14.10 -33.93 11.56
C LEU A 193 15.09 -35.07 11.31
N ARG A 194 14.60 -36.29 11.09
CA ARG A 194 15.46 -37.42 10.67
C ARG A 194 16.11 -37.14 9.32
N LYS A 195 15.34 -36.68 8.33
CA LYS A 195 15.90 -36.30 7.03
C LYS A 195 17.00 -35.23 7.16
N GLY A 196 16.76 -34.18 7.92
CA GLY A 196 17.75 -33.12 8.17
C GLY A 196 19.00 -33.62 8.89
N LEU A 197 18.87 -34.54 9.84
CA LEU A 197 20.01 -35.16 10.51
C LEU A 197 20.84 -36.05 9.56
N ALA A 198 20.18 -36.81 8.67
CA ALA A 198 20.86 -37.60 7.64
C ALA A 198 21.65 -36.70 6.68
N GLU A 199 21.06 -35.58 6.27
CA GLU A 199 21.71 -34.56 5.43
C GLU A 199 22.92 -33.94 6.13
N ASP A 200 22.82 -33.60 7.42
CA ASP A 200 23.92 -33.03 8.22
C ASP A 200 25.08 -34.04 8.40
N ILE A 201 24.76 -35.31 8.71
CA ILE A 201 25.77 -36.38 8.81
C ILE A 201 26.49 -36.56 7.46
N THR A 202 25.73 -36.63 6.37
CA THR A 202 26.28 -36.77 5.02
C THR A 202 27.16 -35.57 4.65
N ALA A 203 26.73 -34.35 4.98
CA ALA A 203 27.50 -33.14 4.73
C ALA A 203 28.83 -33.13 5.50
N ARG A 204 28.82 -33.54 6.77
CA ARG A 204 30.04 -33.65 7.60
C ARG A 204 30.99 -34.75 7.13
N GLN A 205 30.43 -35.88 6.68
CA GLN A 205 31.23 -36.96 6.11
C GLN A 205 31.89 -36.52 4.80
N ASN A 206 31.15 -35.81 3.94
CA ASN A 206 31.68 -35.26 2.70
C ASN A 206 32.76 -34.21 2.94
N SER A 207 32.58 -33.29 3.89
CA SER A 207 33.59 -32.28 4.22
C SER A 207 34.87 -32.93 4.76
N TYR A 208 34.74 -33.91 5.65
CA TYR A 208 35.88 -34.65 6.20
C TYR A 208 36.62 -35.47 5.13
N ALA A 209 35.89 -36.10 4.21
CA ALA A 209 36.47 -36.83 3.08
C ALA A 209 37.25 -35.87 2.15
N MET A 210 36.70 -34.69 1.86
CA MET A 210 37.39 -33.65 1.09
C MET A 210 38.67 -33.15 1.78
N GLU A 211 38.63 -32.88 3.08
CA GLU A 211 39.80 -32.41 3.84
C GLU A 211 40.92 -33.45 3.92
N LYS A 212 40.57 -34.74 3.99
CA LYS A 212 41.53 -35.85 4.09
C LYS A 212 41.90 -36.48 2.75
N GLY A 213 41.30 -36.01 1.65
CA GLY A 213 41.52 -36.59 0.31
C GLY A 213 41.07 -38.04 0.18
N ILE A 214 40.05 -38.45 0.95
CA ILE A 214 39.46 -39.80 0.91
C ILE A 214 38.25 -39.77 -0.03
N ASP A 215 37.93 -40.89 -0.66
CA ASP A 215 36.74 -41.04 -1.50
C ASP A 215 35.45 -40.73 -0.72
N VAL A 216 34.49 -40.12 -1.43
CA VAL A 216 33.23 -39.66 -0.84
C VAL A 216 32.39 -40.87 -0.38
N PRO A 217 32.06 -40.99 0.92
CA PRO A 217 31.25 -42.09 1.42
C PRO A 217 29.80 -42.02 0.91
N PRO A 218 29.06 -43.16 0.91
CA PRO A 218 27.67 -43.18 0.45
C PRO A 218 26.77 -42.32 1.35
N PRO A 219 25.75 -41.65 0.77
CA PRO A 219 24.87 -40.75 1.52
C PRO A 219 24.03 -41.52 2.54
N VAL A 220 23.99 -41.03 3.78
CA VAL A 220 23.16 -41.61 4.85
C VAL A 220 21.70 -41.27 4.60
N THR A 221 20.80 -42.25 4.66
CA THR A 221 19.36 -42.01 4.49
C THR A 221 18.65 -41.85 5.83
N ALA A 222 17.44 -41.30 5.82
CA ALA A 222 16.65 -41.11 7.04
C ALA A 222 16.27 -42.43 7.75
N ALA A 223 16.37 -43.57 7.07
CA ALA A 223 16.11 -44.90 7.63
C ALA A 223 17.30 -45.43 8.46
N ASP A 224 18.51 -44.98 8.15
CA ASP A 224 19.76 -45.46 8.76
C ASP A 224 20.07 -44.79 10.11
N ILE A 225 19.24 -43.82 10.50
CA ILE A 225 19.40 -43.06 11.74
C ILE A 225 18.91 -43.87 12.93
N THR A 226 19.84 -44.13 13.86
CA THR A 226 19.51 -44.78 15.12
C THR A 226 18.67 -43.88 16.04
N GLU A 227 17.83 -44.47 16.88
CA GLU A 227 17.02 -43.70 17.83
C GLU A 227 17.88 -42.95 18.86
N ALA A 228 19.05 -43.51 19.22
CA ALA A 228 20.02 -42.85 20.09
C ALA A 228 20.53 -41.54 19.48
N GLN A 229 21.01 -41.57 18.23
CA GLN A 229 21.47 -40.37 17.50
C GLN A 229 20.34 -39.33 17.37
N PHE A 230 19.11 -39.79 17.11
CA PHE A 230 17.97 -38.89 16.99
C PHE A 230 17.62 -38.21 18.33
N THR A 231 17.67 -38.93 19.43
CA THR A 231 17.38 -38.34 20.75
C THR A 231 18.45 -37.35 21.20
N GLU A 232 19.71 -37.60 20.90
CA GLU A 232 20.81 -36.65 21.13
C GLU A 232 20.63 -35.38 20.28
N TYR A 233 20.26 -35.54 19.02
CA TYR A 233 19.95 -34.41 18.13
C TYR A 233 18.81 -33.54 18.67
N LEU A 234 17.74 -34.15 19.20
CA LEU A 234 16.66 -33.41 19.86
C LEU A 234 17.13 -32.65 21.11
N ARG A 235 18.09 -33.21 21.88
CA ARG A 235 18.69 -32.51 23.03
C ARG A 235 19.53 -31.32 22.57
N ALA A 236 20.30 -31.47 21.49
CA ALA A 236 21.06 -30.39 20.89
C ALA A 236 20.14 -29.24 20.41
N LEU A 237 19.07 -29.57 19.68
CA LEU A 237 18.06 -28.59 19.25
C LEU A 237 17.32 -27.91 20.41
N ARG A 238 17.18 -28.56 21.56
CA ARG A 238 16.59 -27.93 22.75
C ARG A 238 17.49 -26.84 23.32
N ASN A 239 18.81 -27.00 23.19
CA ASN A 239 19.79 -26.00 23.60
C ASN A 239 19.84 -24.84 22.59
N ASP A 240 19.74 -25.13 21.29
CA ASP A 240 19.67 -24.13 20.22
C ASP A 240 18.21 -23.82 19.81
N ARG A 241 17.57 -22.94 20.60
CA ARG A 241 16.19 -22.51 20.33
C ARG A 241 16.03 -21.77 19.01
N ALA A 242 17.05 -21.06 18.54
CA ALA A 242 16.97 -20.26 17.32
C ALA A 242 16.83 -21.16 16.08
N VAL A 243 17.69 -22.19 16.00
CA VAL A 243 17.61 -23.20 14.94
C VAL A 243 16.30 -23.98 15.02
N LEU A 244 15.87 -24.36 16.23
CA LEU A 244 14.59 -25.05 16.42
C LEU A 244 13.41 -24.20 15.90
N TYR A 245 13.35 -22.91 16.22
CA TYR A 245 12.28 -22.03 15.73
C TYR A 245 12.36 -21.80 14.23
N ALA A 246 13.55 -21.75 13.63
CA ALA A 246 13.70 -21.67 12.18
C ALA A 246 13.15 -22.93 11.48
N ILE A 247 13.43 -24.12 12.01
CA ILE A 247 12.92 -25.39 11.46
C ILE A 247 11.41 -25.49 11.64
N VAL A 248 10.89 -25.16 12.83
CA VAL A 248 9.45 -25.19 13.12
C VAL A 248 8.70 -24.17 12.26
N SER A 249 9.23 -22.96 12.11
CA SER A 249 8.60 -21.92 11.26
C SER A 249 8.60 -22.30 9.79
N LYS A 250 9.67 -22.94 9.28
CA LYS A 250 9.68 -23.48 7.91
C LYS A 250 8.67 -24.62 7.74
N PHE A 251 8.57 -25.53 8.71
CA PHE A 251 7.66 -26.68 8.63
C PHE A 251 6.18 -26.29 8.70
N LEU A 252 5.83 -25.38 9.61
CA LEU A 252 4.46 -24.89 9.79
C LEU A 252 4.14 -23.67 8.90
N ASP A 253 5.06 -23.32 8.00
CA ASP A 253 4.97 -22.17 7.12
C ASP A 253 4.60 -20.85 7.84
N LEU A 254 5.16 -20.64 9.03
CA LEU A 254 4.83 -19.51 9.88
C LEU A 254 5.52 -18.23 9.40
N ALA A 255 4.80 -17.12 9.52
CA ALA A 255 5.39 -15.81 9.32
C ALA A 255 6.46 -15.51 10.38
N PRO A 256 7.57 -14.85 10.00
CA PRO A 256 8.62 -14.53 10.95
C PRO A 256 8.07 -13.62 12.04
N LEU A 257 8.16 -14.09 13.28
CA LEU A 257 7.94 -13.25 14.45
C LEU A 257 9.14 -12.31 14.54
N GLY A 258 8.89 -11.00 14.71
CA GLY A 258 9.97 -10.04 14.97
C GLY A 258 10.87 -10.56 16.10
N GLN A 259 12.17 -10.24 16.04
CA GLN A 259 13.14 -10.69 17.05
C GLN A 259 12.61 -10.38 18.46
N PRO A 260 12.69 -11.35 19.41
CA PRO A 260 12.19 -11.13 20.75
C PRO A 260 12.87 -9.92 21.36
N VAL A 261 12.05 -8.96 21.81
CA VAL A 261 12.54 -7.75 22.47
C VAL A 261 13.04 -8.18 23.86
N GLY A 262 14.36 -8.24 24.04
CA GLY A 262 14.99 -8.56 25.32
C GLY A 262 16.19 -9.50 25.23
N MET A 263 17.35 -8.98 25.62
CA MET A 263 18.59 -9.64 26.05
C MET A 263 19.62 -10.21 25.08
N VAL A 264 19.41 -10.41 23.77
CA VAL A 264 20.54 -10.81 22.88
C VAL A 264 20.41 -10.20 21.48
N GLN A 265 20.59 -8.89 21.38
CA GLN A 265 20.71 -8.20 20.10
C GLN A 265 22.17 -8.12 19.61
N SER A 266 23.14 -8.58 20.43
CA SER A 266 24.59 -8.41 20.20
C SER A 266 25.34 -9.65 19.70
N LEU A 267 24.76 -10.85 19.76
CA LEU A 267 25.49 -12.10 19.47
C LEU A 267 25.10 -12.81 18.17
N PHE A 268 24.00 -12.42 17.53
CA PHE A 268 23.56 -13.04 16.28
C PHE A 268 23.36 -11.99 15.19
N PRO A 269 23.87 -12.20 13.97
CA PRO A 269 23.56 -11.32 12.84
C PRO A 269 22.03 -11.30 12.67
N PRO A 270 21.42 -10.13 12.37
CA PRO A 270 19.99 -10.06 12.19
C PRO A 270 19.60 -10.99 11.03
N LEU A 271 18.86 -12.06 11.33
CA LEU A 271 18.08 -12.76 10.31
C LEU A 271 17.35 -11.69 9.50
N ALA A 272 17.46 -11.74 8.17
CA ALA A 272 16.92 -10.73 7.27
C ALA A 272 15.49 -10.38 7.69
N GLU A 273 15.33 -9.20 8.32
CA GLU A 273 14.09 -8.87 9.01
C GLU A 273 13.03 -8.55 7.96
N SER A 274 11.99 -9.39 7.91
CA SER A 274 10.85 -9.18 7.03
C SER A 274 10.28 -7.77 7.23
N PRO A 275 9.89 -7.05 6.16
CA PRO A 275 9.31 -5.71 6.30
C PRO A 275 8.02 -5.72 7.14
N TRP A 276 7.38 -6.88 7.27
CA TRP A 276 6.16 -7.07 8.03
C TRP A 276 6.38 -7.71 9.41
N GLY A 277 7.62 -7.93 9.86
CA GLY A 277 7.89 -8.69 11.09
C GLY A 277 7.28 -8.11 12.38
N LYS A 278 7.16 -6.77 12.49
CA LYS A 278 6.57 -6.09 13.67
C LYS A 278 5.04 -6.08 13.64
N ALA A 279 4.44 -5.81 12.49
CA ALA A 279 2.99 -5.65 12.35
C ALA A 279 2.27 -6.96 11.97
N GLY A 280 3.02 -7.95 11.48
CA GLY A 280 2.51 -9.17 10.88
C GLY A 280 2.39 -9.06 9.36
N PRO A 281 2.45 -10.18 8.62
CA PRO A 281 2.26 -10.17 7.17
C PRO A 281 0.87 -9.69 6.78
N PRO A 282 0.70 -9.08 5.60
CA PRO A 282 -0.61 -8.64 5.13
C PRO A 282 -1.52 -9.82 4.80
N THR A 283 -2.81 -9.71 5.14
CA THR A 283 -3.82 -10.76 4.83
C THR A 283 -4.16 -10.87 3.34
N THR A 284 -3.76 -9.89 2.55
CA THR A 284 -3.93 -9.82 1.10
C THR A 284 -2.60 -9.40 0.47
N HIS A 285 -2.51 -9.40 -0.86
CA HIS A 285 -1.34 -8.86 -1.55
C HIS A 285 -1.04 -7.43 -1.03
N PRO A 286 0.22 -6.99 -0.87
CA PRO A 286 0.50 -5.71 -0.22
C PRO A 286 0.02 -4.48 -1.01
N SER A 287 -0.42 -4.65 -2.27
CA SER A 287 -1.15 -3.62 -3.03
C SER A 287 -2.66 -3.62 -2.81
N ALA A 288 -3.21 -4.68 -2.20
CA ALA A 288 -4.65 -4.99 -2.09
C ALA A 288 -5.44 -4.89 -3.41
N GLY A 289 -4.77 -4.86 -4.57
CA GLY A 289 -5.39 -4.66 -5.88
C GLY A 289 -5.94 -3.25 -6.13
N ILE A 290 -5.59 -2.25 -5.30
CA ILE A 290 -6.12 -0.88 -5.43
C ILE A 290 -5.36 -0.04 -6.47
N SER A 291 -4.04 -0.21 -6.54
CA SER A 291 -3.15 0.44 -7.50
C SER A 291 -2.05 -0.52 -7.92
N TYR A 292 -1.68 -0.44 -9.20
CA TYR A 292 -0.66 -1.26 -9.84
C TYR A 292 0.56 -0.43 -10.26
N LEU A 293 0.63 0.83 -9.82
CA LEU A 293 1.77 1.69 -10.09
C LEU A 293 2.97 1.26 -9.26
N ARG A 294 4.09 1.01 -9.92
CA ARG A 294 5.34 0.60 -9.26
C ARG A 294 6.04 1.75 -8.55
N THR A 295 6.04 2.91 -9.18
CA THR A 295 6.73 4.13 -8.72
C THR A 295 5.89 5.37 -8.98
N GLY A 296 6.11 6.39 -8.16
CA GLY A 296 5.53 7.72 -8.32
C GLY A 296 6.50 8.72 -8.97
N SER A 297 7.71 8.29 -9.35
CA SER A 297 8.79 9.12 -9.90
C SER A 297 8.52 9.58 -11.33
N VAL A 298 7.50 10.42 -11.48
CA VAL A 298 7.08 11.05 -12.73
C VAL A 298 6.85 12.53 -12.43
N LEU A 299 7.27 13.40 -13.36
CA LEU A 299 7.02 14.83 -13.31
C LEU A 299 5.82 15.16 -14.20
N GLU A 300 4.82 15.83 -13.64
CA GLU A 300 3.66 16.27 -14.40
C GLU A 300 4.02 17.53 -15.18
N ASN A 301 3.85 17.48 -16.50
CA ASN A 301 4.10 18.63 -17.34
C ASN A 301 2.85 19.52 -17.38
N HIS A 302 2.91 20.68 -16.76
CA HIS A 302 1.82 21.65 -16.78
C HIS A 302 1.80 22.37 -18.15
N PRO A 303 0.63 22.56 -18.79
CA PRO A 303 0.56 23.14 -20.14
C PRO A 303 1.25 24.51 -20.30
N VAL A 304 1.15 25.35 -19.27
CA VAL A 304 1.70 26.72 -19.25
C VAL A 304 3.08 26.80 -18.58
N TYR A 305 3.18 26.33 -17.32
CA TYR A 305 4.38 26.46 -16.49
C TYR A 305 5.44 25.38 -16.72
N GLY A 306 5.18 24.37 -17.55
CA GLY A 306 6.13 23.30 -17.82
C GLY A 306 6.20 22.24 -16.68
N PRO A 307 7.31 21.48 -16.59
CA PRO A 307 7.42 20.36 -15.66
C PRO A 307 7.38 20.82 -14.21
N GLN A 308 6.43 20.29 -13.45
CA GLN A 308 6.24 20.63 -12.05
C GLN A 308 7.17 19.82 -11.15
N ALA A 309 7.76 20.47 -10.16
CA ALA A 309 8.66 19.81 -9.20
C ALA A 309 7.94 18.81 -8.29
N ARG A 310 6.65 19.01 -8.06
CA ARG A 310 5.78 18.15 -7.23
C ARG A 310 4.48 17.89 -7.97
N ARG A 311 3.74 16.87 -7.51
CA ARG A 311 2.44 16.53 -8.09
C ARG A 311 1.38 17.56 -7.75
N THR A 312 0.33 17.61 -8.56
CA THR A 312 -0.81 18.47 -8.25
C THR A 312 -1.41 18.10 -6.88
N PRO A 313 -1.49 19.06 -5.94
CA PRO A 313 -2.02 18.79 -4.61
C PRO A 313 -3.51 18.50 -4.68
N THR A 314 -3.98 17.65 -3.77
CA THR A 314 -5.38 17.23 -3.67
C THR A 314 -6.05 17.88 -2.48
N LEU A 315 -7.32 18.22 -2.66
CA LEU A 315 -8.11 18.82 -1.58
C LEU A 315 -8.61 17.71 -0.64
N ALA A 316 -8.20 17.80 0.62
CA ALA A 316 -8.65 16.93 1.70
C ALA A 316 -9.62 17.67 2.63
N ARG A 317 -10.52 16.89 3.24
CA ARG A 317 -11.41 17.39 4.30
C ARG A 317 -10.80 17.10 5.65
N LEU A 318 -10.95 18.03 6.60
CA LEU A 318 -10.64 17.73 7.99
C LEU A 318 -11.83 16.99 8.62
N ILE A 319 -11.58 15.75 9.09
CA ILE A 319 -12.62 14.89 9.67
C ILE A 319 -12.70 15.10 11.18
N SER A 320 -11.56 15.10 11.86
CA SER A 320 -11.49 15.34 13.29
C SER A 320 -10.38 16.35 13.61
N PRO A 321 -10.65 17.34 14.47
CA PRO A 321 -9.63 18.26 14.95
C PRO A 321 -8.59 17.50 15.78
N ARG A 322 -7.45 18.13 16.01
CA ARG A 322 -6.42 17.65 16.92
C ARG A 322 -6.94 17.68 18.35
N THR A 323 -6.70 16.61 19.10
CA THR A 323 -6.85 16.62 20.56
C THR A 323 -5.48 16.47 21.22
N ILE A 324 -5.41 16.57 22.55
CA ILE A 324 -4.14 16.49 23.31
C ILE A 324 -3.34 15.22 22.95
N ASN A 325 -4.04 14.09 22.76
CA ASN A 325 -3.42 12.78 22.54
C ASN A 325 -3.62 12.22 21.12
N THR A 326 -4.45 12.86 20.29
CA THR A 326 -4.74 12.35 18.95
C THR A 326 -4.44 13.40 17.87
N PRO A 327 -3.66 13.05 16.83
CA PRO A 327 -3.46 13.93 15.70
C PRO A 327 -4.79 14.14 14.95
N PRO A 328 -4.93 15.25 14.20
CA PRO A 328 -6.10 15.48 13.37
C PRO A 328 -6.23 14.39 12.29
N ARG A 329 -7.45 14.08 11.84
CA ARG A 329 -7.70 13.09 10.78
C ARG A 329 -8.14 13.78 9.49
N LEU A 330 -7.54 13.37 8.37
CA LEU A 330 -7.82 13.92 7.06
C LEU A 330 -8.57 12.92 6.18
N GLY A 331 -9.59 13.39 5.48
CA GLY A 331 -10.33 12.65 4.46
C GLY A 331 -9.78 12.97 3.07
N VAL A 332 -9.05 12.03 2.49
CA VAL A 332 -8.38 12.14 1.18
C VAL A 332 -8.97 11.12 0.23
N ALA A 333 -9.61 11.55 -0.85
CA ALA A 333 -10.14 10.67 -1.90
C ALA A 333 -11.06 9.52 -1.42
N GLY A 334 -11.74 9.68 -0.28
CA GLY A 334 -12.60 8.64 0.32
C GLY A 334 -11.91 7.79 1.41
N PHE A 335 -10.61 7.98 1.62
CA PHE A 335 -9.82 7.34 2.68
C PHE A 335 -9.58 8.29 3.85
N VAL A 336 -9.43 7.72 5.04
CA VAL A 336 -9.03 8.45 6.24
C VAL A 336 -7.55 8.25 6.45
N ALA A 337 -6.80 9.34 6.54
CA ALA A 337 -5.34 9.34 6.64
C ALA A 337 -4.86 10.17 7.83
N ASP A 338 -3.67 9.82 8.31
CA ASP A 338 -2.91 10.61 9.27
C ASP A 338 -2.31 11.84 8.58
N PRO A 339 -2.10 12.95 9.31
CA PRO A 339 -1.53 14.15 8.74
C PRO A 339 -0.06 13.91 8.39
N PRO A 340 0.55 14.77 7.54
CA PRO A 340 1.97 14.68 7.24
C PRO A 340 2.82 14.60 8.51
N SER A 341 3.87 13.78 8.47
CA SER A 341 4.79 13.65 9.61
C SER A 341 5.73 14.86 9.73
N GLY A 342 6.29 15.08 10.92
CA GLY A 342 7.20 16.21 11.19
C GLY A 342 6.50 17.44 11.77
N ASP A 343 7.24 18.56 11.84
CA ASP A 343 6.75 19.86 12.30
C ASP A 343 6.21 20.65 11.11
N ASN A 344 4.88 20.71 10.99
CA ASN A 344 4.16 21.26 9.85
C ASN A 344 2.86 21.96 10.29
N GLU A 345 2.08 22.47 9.34
CA GLU A 345 0.81 23.16 9.59
C GLU A 345 -0.20 22.33 10.40
N PHE A 346 -0.10 21.00 10.36
CA PHE A 346 -1.00 20.06 11.03
C PHE A 346 -0.48 19.60 12.39
N ASN A 347 0.84 19.64 12.60
CA ASN A 347 1.51 19.09 13.76
C ASN A 347 2.60 20.05 14.25
N THR A 348 2.18 21.15 14.86
CA THR A 348 3.08 22.10 15.51
C THR A 348 3.51 21.58 16.87
N ARG A 349 4.80 21.24 17.02
CA ARG A 349 5.38 20.78 18.30
C ARG A 349 5.73 21.94 19.23
N ASN A 350 6.24 23.04 18.68
CA ASN A 350 6.65 24.22 19.43
C ASN A 350 6.01 25.49 18.84
N PRO A 351 4.83 25.93 19.31
CA PRO A 351 4.17 27.12 18.77
C PRO A 351 4.94 28.43 19.03
N LYS A 352 5.94 28.43 19.94
CA LYS A 352 6.68 29.63 20.37
C LYS A 352 8.06 29.83 19.70
N ALA A 353 8.55 28.87 18.90
CA ALA A 353 9.96 28.84 18.49
C ALA A 353 10.28 29.56 17.16
N LYS A 354 9.29 30.07 16.40
CA LYS A 354 9.54 30.78 15.14
C LYS A 354 8.60 31.97 15.00
N GLY A 355 9.17 33.17 14.84
CA GLY A 355 8.47 34.43 14.61
C GLY A 355 7.69 34.55 13.30
N SER A 356 7.35 33.43 12.63
CA SER A 356 6.38 33.43 11.55
C SER A 356 5.06 32.91 12.09
N VAL A 357 4.04 33.77 12.14
CA VAL A 357 2.65 33.35 12.35
C VAL A 357 2.24 32.49 11.14
N ARG A 358 2.55 31.19 11.19
CA ARG A 358 1.99 30.24 10.22
C ARG A 358 0.50 30.21 10.50
N GLN A 359 -0.31 30.68 9.56
CA GLN A 359 -1.76 30.57 9.67
C GLN A 359 -2.10 29.08 9.66
N LEU A 360 -2.47 28.55 10.82
CA LEU A 360 -2.95 27.17 10.87
C LEU A 360 -4.23 27.10 10.03
N PRO A 361 -4.37 26.09 9.15
CA PRO A 361 -5.63 25.86 8.47
C PRO A 361 -6.79 25.75 9.45
N ASN A 362 -7.92 26.36 9.08
CA ASN A 362 -9.14 26.35 9.88
C ASN A 362 -9.53 24.90 10.24
N GLY A 363 -10.09 24.72 11.44
CA GLY A 363 -10.57 23.42 11.89
C GLY A 363 -9.53 22.54 12.59
N ILE A 364 -8.22 22.77 12.42
CA ILE A 364 -7.18 21.85 12.94
C ILE A 364 -7.15 21.84 14.46
N ALA A 365 -7.18 23.01 15.10
CA ALA A 365 -7.11 23.13 16.56
C ALA A 365 -8.47 22.83 17.20
N ASN A 366 -9.54 23.36 16.62
CA ASN A 366 -10.91 23.27 17.12
C ASN A 366 -11.85 22.94 15.96
N LEU A 367 -12.96 22.24 16.24
CA LEU A 367 -13.97 21.96 15.23
C LEU A 367 -14.49 23.26 14.60
N ASP A 368 -14.34 23.39 13.29
CA ASP A 368 -14.85 24.53 12.53
C ASP A 368 -16.33 24.35 12.22
N THR A 369 -17.17 25.16 12.89
CA THR A 369 -18.62 25.20 12.69
C THR A 369 -19.06 26.31 11.73
N THR A 370 -18.13 27.16 11.29
CA THR A 370 -18.42 28.38 10.52
C THR A 370 -18.27 28.15 9.01
N THR A 371 -17.31 27.34 8.58
CA THR A 371 -17.10 27.07 7.15
C THR A 371 -18.17 26.11 6.61
N PHE A 372 -18.93 26.59 5.62
CA PHE A 372 -19.92 25.76 4.94
C PHE A 372 -19.29 24.51 4.29
N GLY A 373 -19.82 23.34 4.64
CA GLY A 373 -19.30 22.05 4.16
C GLY A 373 -17.98 21.60 4.81
N GLY A 374 -17.56 22.27 5.90
CA GLY A 374 -16.42 21.93 6.72
C GLY A 374 -15.08 22.41 6.17
N ALA A 375 -14.07 22.46 7.05
CA ALA A 375 -12.72 22.88 6.70
C ALA A 375 -12.05 21.92 5.71
N LYS A 376 -11.36 22.51 4.74
CA LYS A 376 -10.68 21.84 3.63
C LYS A 376 -9.28 22.39 3.46
N THR A 377 -8.34 21.52 3.14
CA THR A 377 -6.92 21.86 3.01
C THR A 377 -6.31 21.11 1.82
N TYR A 378 -5.29 21.68 1.20
CA TYR A 378 -4.54 21.02 0.14
C TYR A 378 -3.40 20.18 0.73
N ILE A 379 -3.31 18.93 0.29
CA ILE A 379 -2.28 17.97 0.71
C ILE A 379 -1.78 17.19 -0.49
N GLU A 380 -0.55 16.71 -0.41
CA GLU A 380 0.09 15.91 -1.45
C GLU A 380 0.20 14.45 -1.01
N PRO A 381 -0.56 13.52 -1.62
CA PRO A 381 -0.38 12.09 -1.39
C PRO A 381 0.90 11.58 -2.06
N VAL A 382 1.79 10.94 -1.31
CA VAL A 382 3.12 10.53 -1.81
C VAL A 382 3.16 9.04 -2.14
N SER A 383 2.80 8.20 -1.17
CA SER A 383 2.80 6.75 -1.30
C SER A 383 1.67 6.16 -0.46
N ALA A 384 1.35 4.89 -0.69
CA ALA A 384 0.38 4.17 0.11
C ALA A 384 0.92 2.79 0.50
N SER A 385 0.54 2.30 1.66
CA SER A 385 0.81 0.93 2.10
C SER A 385 -0.45 0.27 2.63
N VAL A 386 -0.45 -1.06 2.70
CA VAL A 386 -1.58 -1.83 3.25
C VAL A 386 -1.16 -2.45 4.57
N ASP A 387 -1.98 -2.20 5.59
CA ASP A 387 -1.82 -2.79 6.90
C ASP A 387 -2.20 -4.27 6.92
N PRO A 388 -1.75 -5.03 7.94
CA PRO A 388 -2.13 -6.43 8.13
C PRO A 388 -3.64 -6.66 8.21
N SER A 389 -4.37 -5.67 8.74
CA SER A 389 -5.83 -5.64 8.79
C SER A 389 -6.51 -5.40 7.43
N GLY A 390 -5.75 -5.08 6.38
CA GLY A 390 -6.25 -4.75 5.05
C GLY A 390 -6.70 -3.29 4.90
N ARG A 391 -6.31 -2.40 5.82
CA ARG A 391 -6.55 -0.95 5.72
C ARG A 391 -5.47 -0.30 4.85
N VAL A 392 -5.86 0.69 4.04
CA VAL A 392 -4.91 1.48 3.24
C VAL A 392 -4.42 2.65 4.07
N ILE A 393 -3.11 2.72 4.30
CA ILE A 393 -2.45 3.86 4.93
C ILE A 393 -1.88 4.74 3.82
N LEU A 394 -2.33 5.99 3.76
CA LEU A 394 -1.78 7.01 2.88
C LEU A 394 -0.66 7.77 3.59
N GLU A 395 0.50 7.88 2.95
CA GLU A 395 1.57 8.79 3.38
C GLU A 395 1.37 10.15 2.72
N LEU A 396 1.13 11.16 3.54
CA LEU A 396 0.83 12.51 3.10
C LEU A 396 2.02 13.46 3.32
N ARG A 397 2.10 14.47 2.46
CA ARG A 397 3.02 15.60 2.55
C ARG A 397 2.25 16.93 2.48
N GLU A 398 2.83 17.96 3.08
CA GLU A 398 2.34 19.32 2.98
C GLU A 398 2.42 19.84 1.54
N ALA A 399 1.31 20.42 1.05
CA ALA A 399 1.27 21.01 -0.28
C ALA A 399 2.01 22.35 -0.30
N GLY A 400 2.97 22.52 -1.22
CA GLY A 400 3.68 23.79 -1.38
C GLY A 400 2.73 24.92 -1.82
N ALA A 401 2.93 26.14 -1.31
CA ALA A 401 2.05 27.28 -1.57
C ALA A 401 1.85 27.55 -3.07
N GLU A 402 2.91 27.50 -3.87
CA GLU A 402 2.86 27.66 -5.33
C GLU A 402 2.00 26.58 -5.99
N ALA A 403 2.17 25.32 -5.59
CA ALA A 403 1.38 24.21 -6.12
C ALA A 403 -0.11 24.34 -5.77
N GLN A 404 -0.44 24.88 -4.59
CA GLN A 404 -1.83 25.16 -4.21
C GLN A 404 -2.44 26.25 -5.10
N VAL A 405 -1.67 27.28 -5.45
CA VAL A 405 -2.12 28.36 -6.32
C VAL A 405 -2.33 27.85 -7.75
N ILE A 406 -1.40 27.07 -8.28
CA ILE A 406 -1.52 26.43 -9.60
C ILE A 406 -2.74 25.50 -9.64
N ALA A 407 -2.99 24.71 -8.59
CA ALA A 407 -4.18 23.85 -8.51
C ALA A 407 -5.50 24.63 -8.42
N LYS A 408 -5.49 25.81 -7.79
CA LYS A 408 -6.66 26.70 -7.79
C LYS A 408 -6.88 27.33 -9.17
N GLU A 409 -5.81 27.63 -9.89
CA GLU A 409 -5.87 28.17 -11.25
C GLU A 409 -6.40 27.12 -12.25
N SER A 410 -5.93 25.88 -12.17
CA SER A 410 -6.42 24.79 -13.02
C SER A 410 -7.89 24.45 -12.80
N THR A 411 -8.42 24.75 -11.61
CA THR A 411 -9.86 24.62 -11.29
C THR A 411 -10.67 25.90 -11.56
N GLY A 412 -10.05 26.94 -12.11
CA GLY A 412 -10.69 28.21 -12.45
C GLY A 412 -11.03 29.11 -11.25
N LYS A 413 -10.50 28.83 -10.06
CA LYS A 413 -10.77 29.57 -8.82
C LYS A 413 -9.83 30.76 -8.61
N SER A 414 -8.67 30.74 -9.25
CA SER A 414 -7.71 31.85 -9.28
C SER A 414 -7.20 32.07 -10.69
N LYS A 415 -6.70 33.26 -10.98
CA LYS A 415 -5.95 33.56 -12.20
C LYS A 415 -4.63 34.16 -11.77
N VAL A 416 -3.52 33.58 -12.24
CA VAL A 416 -2.17 34.03 -11.90
C VAL A 416 -1.39 34.31 -13.17
N TYR A 417 -1.56 33.48 -14.19
CA TYR A 417 -1.00 33.73 -15.50
C TYR A 417 -1.63 34.99 -16.14
N HIS A 418 -0.79 35.90 -16.65
CA HIS A 418 -1.16 37.23 -17.16
C HIS A 418 -1.74 38.23 -16.15
N ASP A 419 -1.59 37.99 -14.85
CA ASP A 419 -1.94 39.01 -13.87
C ASP A 419 -1.02 40.25 -14.06
N GLY A 420 -1.58 41.45 -13.83
CA GLY A 420 -0.93 42.74 -14.06
C GLY A 420 0.54 42.85 -13.61
N PRO A 421 0.94 42.34 -12.42
CA PRO A 421 2.32 42.42 -11.95
C PRO A 421 3.30 41.42 -12.62
N MET A 422 2.80 40.42 -13.36
CA MET A 422 3.61 39.44 -14.10
C MET A 422 3.64 39.69 -15.61
N LYS A 423 2.97 40.73 -16.11
CA LYS A 423 3.31 41.29 -17.42
C LYS A 423 4.74 41.82 -17.34
N ARG A 424 5.71 40.96 -17.65
CA ARG A 424 7.03 41.43 -18.05
C ARG A 424 6.76 42.31 -19.25
N GLU A 425 6.82 43.63 -19.06
CA GLU A 425 6.92 44.55 -20.18
C GLU A 425 8.15 44.08 -20.96
N LEU A 426 7.91 43.34 -22.04
CA LEU A 426 8.87 43.26 -23.11
C LEU A 426 9.09 44.73 -23.44
N ARG A 427 10.25 45.29 -23.06
CA ARG A 427 10.67 46.60 -23.54
C ARG A 427 10.31 46.62 -25.01
N PRO A 428 9.58 47.63 -25.51
CA PRO A 428 9.27 47.70 -26.91
C PRO A 428 10.59 47.47 -27.64
N GLN A 429 10.68 46.38 -28.41
CA GLN A 429 11.70 46.31 -29.45
C GLN A 429 11.50 47.61 -30.22
N GLU A 430 12.53 48.46 -30.22
CA GLU A 430 12.60 49.72 -30.93
C GLU A 430 12.20 49.45 -32.39
N THR A 431 10.90 49.55 -32.62
CA THR A 431 10.23 49.37 -33.89
C THR A 431 10.21 50.75 -34.47
N GLY A 432 11.34 51.15 -35.07
CA GLY A 432 11.43 52.43 -35.76
C GLY A 432 12.77 53.15 -35.75
N MET A 433 13.87 52.57 -35.30
CA MET A 433 15.19 53.11 -35.64
C MET A 433 15.87 52.22 -36.68
N ASP A 434 15.95 52.78 -37.88
CA ASP A 434 16.59 52.19 -39.05
C ASP A 434 18.08 51.95 -38.74
N ARG A 435 18.42 50.72 -38.36
CA ARG A 435 19.79 50.32 -37.98
C ARG A 435 20.81 50.55 -39.10
N ALA A 436 20.33 50.72 -40.34
CA ALA A 436 21.15 51.09 -41.49
C ALA A 436 21.55 52.58 -41.47
N ALA A 437 20.65 53.49 -41.06
CA ALA A 437 20.93 54.92 -40.97
C ALA A 437 21.97 55.22 -39.89
N HIS A 438 21.84 54.59 -38.71
CA HIS A 438 22.80 54.78 -37.62
C HIS A 438 24.20 54.22 -37.91
N ARG A 439 24.32 53.20 -38.78
CA ARG A 439 25.60 52.67 -39.25
C ARG A 439 26.25 53.55 -40.31
N LEU A 440 25.46 54.22 -41.15
CA LEU A 440 26.00 55.14 -42.15
C LEU A 440 26.54 56.40 -41.48
N ASP A 441 25.83 56.96 -40.51
CA ASP A 441 26.29 58.16 -39.78
C ASP A 441 27.60 57.91 -39.02
N THR A 442 27.73 56.75 -38.37
CA THR A 442 28.98 56.36 -37.66
C THR A 442 30.16 56.15 -38.61
N VAL A 443 29.92 55.57 -39.79
CA VAL A 443 30.97 55.37 -40.81
C VAL A 443 31.35 56.71 -41.48
N THR A 444 30.39 57.61 -41.72
CA THR A 444 30.69 58.93 -42.28
C THR A 444 31.48 59.80 -41.30
N ASP A 445 31.18 59.73 -40.01
CA ASP A 445 31.93 60.45 -38.98
C ASP A 445 33.36 59.93 -38.83
N GLU A 446 33.57 58.61 -38.90
CA GLU A 446 34.92 58.01 -38.88
C GLU A 446 35.75 58.37 -40.12
N ILE A 447 35.12 58.43 -41.31
CA ILE A 447 35.80 58.83 -42.56
C ILE A 447 36.14 60.32 -42.57
N MET A 448 35.28 61.17 -41.99
CA MET A 448 35.50 62.63 -41.93
C MET A 448 36.54 63.01 -40.87
N GLN A 449 36.66 62.25 -39.77
CA GLN A 449 37.71 62.45 -38.76
C GLN A 449 39.10 62.02 -39.28
N ASN A 450 39.18 60.99 -40.14
CA ASN A 450 40.45 60.52 -40.70
C ASN A 450 41.02 61.40 -41.85
N LYS A 451 40.30 62.42 -42.33
CA LYS A 451 40.81 63.40 -43.31
C LYS A 451 41.49 64.63 -42.70
N ARG A 452 41.53 64.76 -41.37
CA ARG A 452 42.21 65.88 -40.67
C ARG A 452 43.66 65.60 -40.27
N PHE A 453 44.21 64.44 -40.64
CA PHE A 453 45.63 64.13 -40.49
C PHE A 453 46.22 63.62 -41.82
N ARG A 454 46.48 64.53 -42.75
CA ARG A 454 47.55 64.45 -43.74
C ARG A 454 47.83 65.81 -44.35
#